data_AF-A0A133UH93-F1
#
_entry.id   AF-A0A133UH93-F1
#
_cell.length_a   1.000
_cell.length_b   1.000
_cell.length_c   1.000
_cell.angle_alpha   90.00
_cell.angle_beta   90.00
_cell.angle_gamma   90.00
#
_symmetry.space_group_name_H-M   'P 1'
#
loop_
_entity.id
_entity.type
_entity.pdbx_description
1 polymer ?
#
loop_
_entity_poly.entity_id
_entity_poly.type
_entity_poly.pdbx_seq_one_letter_code
_entity_poly.pdbx_strand_id
1 'polypeptide(L)'
;MKAITKMNGVEMTVSKTYNPVVLAANSDTTIPFKTEMTNSKLVEWWPTHIQNGETTNVKTDVYMVINYGKNIPAVSGTWEKKVATLKSTFSTNLLG
;
A
#
# COMPACT_ATOMS: atom_id res chain seq x y z
N MET A 1 3.72 -8.40 -2.63
CA MET A 1 3.64 -6.95 -2.92
C MET A 1 3.64 -6.18 -1.62
N LYS A 2 3.86 -4.87 -1.67
CA LYS A 2 3.87 -3.96 -0.53
C LYS A 2 3.10 -2.70 -0.92
N ALA A 3 2.22 -2.20 -0.06
CA ALA A 3 1.58 -0.89 -0.25
C ALA A 3 1.86 0.02 0.93
N ILE A 4 2.03 1.30 0.63
CA ILE A 4 2.20 2.35 1.63
C ILE A 4 1.12 3.40 1.36
N THR A 5 0.12 3.44 2.23
CA THR A 5 -0.97 4.42 2.23
C THR A 5 -0.71 5.52 3.24
N LYS A 6 -0.83 6.76 2.77
CA LYS A 6 -0.79 7.98 3.58
C LYS A 6 -2.10 8.75 3.45
N MET A 7 -2.59 9.27 4.56
CA MET A 7 -3.79 10.11 4.64
C MET A 7 -3.38 11.44 5.26
N ASN A 8 -3.45 12.54 4.49
CA ASN A 8 -2.98 13.86 4.93
C ASN A 8 -1.55 13.86 5.53
N GLY A 9 -0.68 12.96 5.04
CA GLY A 9 0.70 12.80 5.52
C GLY A 9 0.88 11.75 6.62
N VAL A 10 -0.19 11.31 7.29
CA VAL A 10 -0.14 10.22 8.29
C VAL A 10 -0.07 8.87 7.59
N GLU A 11 0.92 8.05 7.94
CA GLU A 11 1.08 6.71 7.36
C GLU A 11 0.18 5.70 8.08
N MET A 12 -0.70 5.05 7.32
CA MET A 12 -1.83 4.29 7.85
C MET A 12 -1.64 2.77 7.83
N THR A 13 -0.63 2.29 7.11
CA THR A 13 -0.67 0.94 6.53
C THR A 13 0.24 -0.02 7.27
N VAL A 14 -0.25 -1.25 7.47
CA VAL A 14 0.59 -2.42 7.74
C VAL A 14 0.35 -3.39 6.60
N SER A 15 1.22 -3.37 5.60
CA SER A 15 1.05 -4.23 4.41
C SER A 15 1.55 -5.64 4.68
N LYS A 16 0.68 -6.63 4.47
CA LYS A 16 1.05 -8.05 4.35
C LYS A 16 0.38 -8.65 3.11
N THR A 17 1.16 -9.02 2.10
CA THR A 17 0.67 -9.99 1.09
C THR A 17 0.84 -11.37 1.69
N TYR A 18 -0.25 -12.11 1.88
CA TYR A 18 -0.18 -13.37 2.63
C TYR A 18 0.37 -14.54 1.82
N ASN A 19 0.33 -14.50 0.48
CA ASN A 19 0.70 -15.64 -0.36
C ASN A 19 1.73 -15.27 -1.44
N PRO A 20 2.87 -15.99 -1.54
CA PRO A 20 3.75 -15.89 -2.70
C PRO A 20 3.04 -16.45 -3.94
N VAL A 21 3.07 -15.69 -5.03
CA VAL A 21 2.56 -16.09 -6.35
C VAL A 21 3.74 -16.34 -7.27
N VAL A 22 3.73 -17.45 -8.00
CA VAL A 22 4.72 -17.74 -9.04
C VAL A 22 4.30 -17.02 -10.32
N LEU A 23 5.19 -16.21 -10.87
CA LEU A 23 5.01 -15.58 -12.18
C LEU A 23 5.61 -16.52 -13.23
N ALA A 24 4.77 -17.11 -14.07
CA ALA A 24 5.25 -17.91 -15.19
C ALA A 24 5.71 -16.99 -16.34
N ALA A 25 6.78 -17.39 -17.02
CA ALA A 25 7.34 -16.63 -18.13
C ALA A 25 6.32 -16.47 -19.27
N ASN A 26 6.26 -15.27 -19.86
CA ASN A 26 5.37 -14.94 -20.98
C ASN A 26 3.87 -15.21 -20.72
N SER A 27 3.41 -15.03 -19.49
CA SER A 27 1.99 -15.18 -19.13
C SER A 27 1.50 -14.03 -18.26
N ASP A 28 0.21 -13.71 -18.39
CA ASP A 28 -0.46 -12.77 -17.50
C ASP A 28 -0.86 -13.47 -16.19
N THR A 29 -0.58 -12.84 -15.06
CA THR A 29 -0.93 -13.35 -13.74
C THR A 29 -1.65 -12.29 -12.93
N THR A 30 -2.88 -12.57 -12.50
CA THR A 30 -3.61 -11.72 -11.56
C THR A 30 -3.17 -12.02 -10.13
N ILE A 31 -2.63 -11.01 -9.44
CA ILE A 31 -2.19 -11.14 -8.05
C ILE A 31 -3.20 -10.44 -7.14
N PRO A 32 -3.98 -11.18 -6.32
CA PRO A 32 -4.87 -10.55 -5.36
C PRO A 32 -4.06 -9.83 -4.29
N PHE A 33 -4.45 -8.59 -3.99
CA PHE A 33 -3.77 -7.76 -3.02
C PHE A 33 -4.74 -7.31 -1.93
N LYS A 34 -4.42 -7.64 -0.68
CA LYS A 34 -5.16 -7.19 0.50
C LYS A 34 -4.24 -6.30 1.32
N THR A 35 -4.74 -5.14 1.70
CA THR A 35 -4.06 -4.21 2.60
C THR A 35 -4.83 -4.13 3.90
N GLU A 36 -4.10 -4.19 5.01
CA GLU A 36 -4.66 -3.93 6.33
C GLU A 36 -4.26 -2.52 6.76
N MET A 37 -5.25 -1.79 7.27
CA MET A 37 -5.06 -0.45 7.82
C MET A 37 -5.16 -0.55 9.34
N THR A 38 -4.25 0.11 10.04
CA THR A 38 -4.21 0.05 11.51
C THR A 38 -5.16 1.08 12.09
N ASN A 39 -6.19 0.63 12.81
CA ASN A 39 -7.18 1.52 13.41
C ASN A 39 -6.58 2.52 14.41
N SER A 40 -5.49 2.19 15.11
CA SER A 40 -4.83 3.14 16.03
C SER A 40 -4.31 4.39 15.31
N LYS A 41 -3.96 4.29 14.03
CA LYS A 41 -3.54 5.44 13.20
C LYS A 41 -4.70 6.34 12.78
N LEU A 42 -5.94 5.87 12.88
CA LEU A 42 -7.11 6.72 12.65
C LEU A 42 -7.20 7.86 13.67
N VAL A 43 -6.78 7.61 14.92
CA VAL A 43 -6.76 8.63 15.98
C VAL A 43 -5.73 9.72 15.66
N GLU A 44 -4.57 9.36 15.12
CA GLU A 44 -3.53 10.31 14.70
C GLU A 44 -3.94 11.09 13.44
N TRP A 45 -4.64 10.45 12.51
CA TRP A 45 -5.11 11.06 11.27
C TRP A 45 -6.30 12.00 11.47
N TRP A 46 -7.24 11.68 12.37
CA TRP A 46 -8.50 12.41 12.52
C TRP A 46 -8.35 13.92 12.73
N PRO A 47 -7.44 14.43 13.60
CA PRO A 47 -7.22 15.87 13.73
C PRO A 47 -6.80 16.53 12.42
N THR A 48 -5.96 15.87 11.62
CA THR A 48 -5.51 16.39 10.32
C THR A 48 -6.63 16.45 9.28
N HIS A 49 -7.65 15.59 9.41
CA HIS A 49 -8.83 15.61 8.55
C HIS A 49 -9.73 16.79 8.87
N ILE A 50 -10.06 16.98 10.15
CA ILE A 50 -10.87 18.09 10.62
C ILE A 50 -10.20 19.44 10.34
N GLN A 51 -8.90 19.57 10.61
CA GLN A 51 -8.12 20.79 10.33
C GLN A 51 -8.09 21.16 8.84
N ASN A 52 -8.21 20.17 7.96
CA ASN A 52 -8.28 20.37 6.51
C ASN A 52 -9.71 20.55 5.99
N GLY A 53 -10.64 21.02 6.84
CA GLY A 53 -12.04 21.23 6.45
C GLY A 53 -12.73 19.91 6.11
N GLU A 54 -12.56 18.91 6.98
CA GLU A 54 -13.12 17.57 6.80
C GLU A 54 -12.75 16.94 5.45
N THR A 55 -11.53 17.21 4.96
CA THR A 55 -11.05 16.68 3.69
C THR A 55 -9.74 15.92 3.88
N THR A 56 -9.66 14.74 3.27
CA THR A 56 -8.45 13.94 3.26
C THR A 56 -8.04 13.50 1.87
N ASN A 57 -6.76 13.78 1.58
CA ASN A 57 -6.06 13.22 0.44
C ASN A 57 -5.40 11.91 0.85
N VAL A 58 -5.82 10.84 0.18
CA VAL A 58 -5.27 9.50 0.34
C VAL A 58 -4.30 9.25 -0.82
N LYS A 59 -3.09 8.80 -0.49
CA LYS A 59 -2.10 8.38 -1.46
C LYS A 59 -1.60 6.98 -1.10
N THR A 60 -1.73 6.03 -2.01
CA THR A 60 -1.21 4.67 -1.86
C THR A 60 -0.16 4.38 -2.91
N ASP A 61 1.09 4.21 -2.47
CA ASP A 61 2.18 3.75 -3.33
C ASP A 61 2.26 2.22 -3.26
N VAL A 62 2.16 1.55 -4.41
CA VAL A 62 2.20 0.07 -4.52
C VAL A 62 3.53 -0.36 -5.13
N TYR A 63 4.17 -1.31 -4.46
CA TYR A 63 5.47 -1.87 -4.77
C TYR A 63 5.34 -3.36 -5.08
N MET A 64 5.88 -3.73 -6.25
CA MET A 64 6.14 -5.13 -6.57
C MET A 64 7.47 -5.51 -5.95
N VAL A 65 7.47 -6.66 -5.24
CA VAL A 65 8.66 -7.23 -4.62
C VAL A 65 8.81 -8.64 -5.17
N ILE A 66 9.91 -8.91 -5.86
CA ILE A 66 10.21 -10.18 -6.49
C ILE A 66 11.45 -10.76 -5.81
N ASN A 67 11.30 -11.96 -5.25
CA ASN A 67 12.43 -12.75 -4.78
C ASN A 67 12.80 -13.76 -5.87
N TYR A 68 14.05 -13.76 -6.30
CA TYR A 68 14.56 -14.66 -7.34
C TYR A 68 15.76 -15.47 -6.86
N GLY A 69 16.16 -16.47 -7.64
CA GLY A 69 17.29 -17.34 -7.30
C GLY A 69 17.08 -18.20 -6.06
N LYS A 70 15.82 -18.46 -5.66
CA LYS A 70 15.49 -19.28 -4.47
C LYS A 70 16.21 -20.65 -4.45
N ASN A 71 16.47 -21.22 -5.63
CA ASN A 71 17.14 -22.51 -5.80
C ASN A 71 18.65 -22.40 -6.11
N ILE A 72 19.18 -21.19 -6.34
CA ILE A 72 20.59 -20.95 -6.64
C ILE A 72 21.05 -19.74 -5.80
N PRO A 73 21.53 -19.96 -4.55
CA PRO A 73 21.81 -18.87 -3.60
C PRO A 73 22.81 -17.83 -4.12
N ALA A 74 23.80 -18.25 -4.91
CA ALA A 74 24.83 -17.39 -5.49
C ALA A 74 24.27 -16.29 -6.43
N VAL A 75 23.05 -16.47 -6.94
CA VAL A 75 22.35 -15.48 -7.79
C VAL A 75 21.01 -15.05 -7.19
N SER A 76 20.78 -15.33 -5.90
CA SER A 76 19.54 -14.94 -5.22
C SER A 76 19.51 -13.45 -4.91
N GLY A 77 18.31 -12.88 -4.88
CA GLY A 77 18.13 -11.47 -4.55
C GLY A 77 16.67 -11.07 -4.47
N THR A 78 16.45 -9.82 -4.04
CA THR A 78 15.15 -9.17 -3.97
C THR A 78 15.16 -7.94 -4.84
N TRP A 79 14.22 -7.87 -5.78
CA TRP A 79 13.95 -6.68 -6.57
C TRP A 79 12.68 -6.00 -6.04
N GLU A 80 12.76 -4.70 -5.77
CA GLU A 80 11.61 -3.88 -5.39
C GLU A 80 11.43 -2.73 -6.39
N LYS A 81 10.22 -2.57 -6.90
CA LYS A 81 9.86 -1.45 -7.78
C LYS A 81 8.47 -0.95 -7.49
N LYS A 82 8.32 0.37 -7.41
CA LYS A 82 7.00 1.00 -7.39
C LYS A 82 6.34 0.81 -8.76
N VAL A 83 5.18 0.14 -8.75
CA VAL A 83 4.41 -0.21 -9.96
C VAL A 83 3.17 0.65 -10.12
N ALA A 84 2.65 1.24 -9.03
CA ALA A 84 1.51 2.15 -9.11
C ALA A 84 1.53 3.18 -7.97
N THR A 85 0.90 4.32 -8.23
CA THR A 85 0.52 5.30 -7.21
C THR A 85 -0.96 5.58 -7.39
N LEU A 86 -1.77 5.20 -6.41
CA LEU A 86 -3.20 5.49 -6.35
C LEU A 86 -3.41 6.75 -5.54
N LYS A 87 -4.29 7.63 -6.02
CA LYS A 87 -4.69 8.84 -5.32
C LYS A 87 -6.21 8.88 -5.25
N SER A 88 -6.73 9.22 -4.09
CA SER A 88 -8.13 9.54 -3.91
C SER A 88 -8.28 10.67 -2.90
N THR A 89 -9.42 11.33 -2.95
CA THR A 89 -9.80 12.34 -1.97
C THR A 89 -11.16 11.97 -1.43
N PHE A 90 -11.36 12.11 -0.13
CA PHE A 90 -12.69 12.03 0.45
C PHE A 90 -12.90 13.19 1.41
N SER A 91 -14.17 13.57 1.55
CA SER A 91 -14.61 14.62 2.45
C SER A 91 -15.82 14.17 3.25
N THR A 92 -15.97 14.69 4.46
CA THR A 92 -17.17 14.53 5.28
C THR A 92 -17.83 15.89 5.56
N ASN A 93 -19.06 15.86 6.07
CA ASN A 93 -19.71 17.02 6.66
C ASN A 93 -20.37 16.59 7.97
N LEU A 94 -19.59 16.66 9.05
CA LEU A 94 -19.99 16.28 10.40
C LEU A 94 -20.14 17.51 11.30
N LEU A 95 -19.49 18.63 10.94
CA LEU A 95 -19.48 19.86 11.72
C LEU A 95 -20.32 20.99 11.12
N GLY A 96 -20.80 20.89 9.87
CA GLY A 96 -21.71 21.86 9.24
C GLY A 96 -21.29 22.32 7.85
#